data_AF-A0A7C5P608-F1
#
_entry.id   AF-A0A7C5P608-F1
#
_cell.length_a   1.000
_cell.length_b   1.000
_cell.length_c   1.000
_cell.angle_alpha   90.00
_cell.angle_beta   90.00
_cell.angle_gamma   90.00
#
_symmetry.space_group_name_H-M   'P 1'
#
loop_
_entity.id
_entity.type
_entity.pdbx_description
1 polymer ?
#
loop_
_entity_poly.entity_id
_entity_poly.type
_entity_poly.pdbx_seq_one_letter_code
_entity_poly.pdbx_strand_id
1 'polypeptide(L)'
;MNELKQILEALQQPEYVHILLNPLPVYATAMGVLALVLGIITRSVPAKTVALVIILVGCVSVWPVGEYGERAADRVQSMSDADGRAWLRAHSARADAGQLVFYATAVLAAAAMVALWKFPKAGTWLTLLTLVAALVCLLVGAWISHAGGQIRHTEFRAGPPPASAGRHE
;
A
#
# COMPACT_ATOMS: atom_id res chain seq x y z
N MET A 1 -5.08 2.25 -33.12
CA MET A 1 -6.46 1.96 -32.64
C MET A 1 -6.59 0.63 -31.91
N ASN A 2 -5.68 -0.33 -32.10
CA ASN A 2 -5.73 -1.64 -31.43
C ASN A 2 -5.18 -1.61 -29.99
N GLU A 3 -4.08 -0.90 -29.73
CA GLU A 3 -3.47 -0.80 -28.39
C GLU A 3 -4.40 -0.17 -27.34
N LEU A 4 -5.09 0.93 -27.68
CA LEU A 4 -6.02 1.58 -26.75
C LEU A 4 -7.16 0.65 -26.35
N LYS A 5 -7.68 -0.14 -27.29
CA LYS A 5 -8.73 -1.13 -27.00
C LYS A 5 -8.21 -2.22 -26.07
N GLN A 6 -7.00 -2.74 -26.31
CA GLN A 6 -6.37 -3.73 -25.44
C GLN A 6 -6.16 -3.19 -24.01
N ILE A 7 -5.74 -1.94 -23.86
CA ILE A 7 -5.62 -1.30 -22.53
C ILE A 7 -6.98 -1.19 -21.85
N LEU A 8 -8.02 -0.77 -22.58
CA LEU A 8 -9.38 -0.67 -22.04
C LEU A 8 -9.95 -2.04 -21.62
N GLU A 9 -9.65 -3.09 -22.37
CA GLU A 9 -9.99 -4.47 -22.02
C GLU A 9 -9.20 -4.95 -20.79
N ALA A 10 -7.91 -4.62 -20.69
CA ALA A 10 -7.09 -4.95 -19.54
C ALA A 10 -7.60 -4.28 -18.24
N LEU A 11 -8.13 -3.06 -18.32
CA LEU A 11 -8.76 -2.39 -17.16
C LEU A 11 -10.02 -3.12 -16.64
N GLN A 12 -10.58 -4.07 -17.38
CA GLN A 12 -11.66 -4.94 -16.90
C GLN A 12 -11.14 -6.18 -16.16
N GLN A 13 -9.83 -6.47 -16.22
CA GLN A 13 -9.21 -7.61 -15.56
C GLN A 13 -8.74 -7.23 -14.15
N PRO A 14 -9.26 -7.87 -13.08
CA PRO A 14 -8.88 -7.54 -11.70
C PRO A 14 -7.38 -7.64 -11.44
N GLU A 15 -6.71 -8.66 -11.98
CA GLU A 15 -5.28 -8.87 -11.83
C GLU A 15 -4.44 -7.72 -12.42
N TYR A 16 -4.89 -7.16 -13.54
CA TYR A 16 -4.23 -6.02 -14.17
C TYR A 16 -4.43 -4.76 -13.34
N VAL A 17 -5.66 -4.49 -12.90
CA VAL A 17 -5.96 -3.31 -12.06
C VAL A 17 -5.25 -3.39 -10.71
N HIS A 18 -5.20 -4.57 -10.09
CA HIS A 18 -4.44 -4.80 -8.87
C HIS A 18 -2.97 -4.39 -9.06
N ILE A 19 -2.28 -4.94 -10.07
CA ILE A 19 -0.87 -4.63 -10.33
C ILE A 19 -0.67 -3.16 -10.72
N LEU A 20 -1.59 -2.56 -11.47
CA LEU A 20 -1.54 -1.15 -11.85
C LEU A 20 -1.59 -0.23 -10.61
N LEU A 21 -2.42 -0.56 -9.62
CA LEU A 21 -2.60 0.23 -8.41
C LEU A 21 -1.63 -0.14 -7.29
N ASN A 22 -1.06 -1.34 -7.30
CA ASN A 22 -0.18 -1.88 -6.26
C ASN A 22 1.04 -0.99 -5.89
N PRO A 23 1.59 -0.15 -6.79
CA PRO A 23 2.62 0.80 -6.39
C PRO A 23 2.13 1.91 -5.46
N LEU A 24 0.84 2.26 -5.46
CA LEU A 24 0.33 3.43 -4.73
C LEU A 24 0.54 3.31 -3.20
N PRO A 25 0.21 2.20 -2.51
CA PRO A 25 0.42 2.08 -1.07
C PRO A 25 1.85 2.36 -0.62
N VAL A 26 2.84 1.90 -1.38
CA VAL A 26 4.26 2.01 -1.00
C VAL A 26 4.90 3.26 -1.61
N TYR A 27 4.80 3.46 -2.93
CA TYR A 27 5.53 4.53 -3.62
C TYR A 27 4.89 5.89 -3.37
N ALA A 28 3.56 6.00 -3.38
CA ALA A 28 2.93 7.28 -3.04
C ALA A 28 3.20 7.64 -1.58
N THR A 29 3.06 6.69 -0.65
CA THR A 29 3.42 6.92 0.76
C THR A 29 4.89 7.32 0.93
N ALA A 30 5.82 6.69 0.21
CA ALA A 30 7.24 7.03 0.27
C ALA A 30 7.52 8.46 -0.24
N MET A 31 6.93 8.82 -1.38
CA MET A 31 7.03 10.19 -1.90
C MET A 31 6.40 11.21 -0.95
N GLY A 32 5.29 10.85 -0.31
CA GLY A 32 4.64 11.64 0.72
C GLY A 32 5.52 11.84 1.96
N VAL A 33 6.22 10.79 2.42
CA VAL A 33 7.20 10.87 3.52
C VAL A 33 8.34 11.83 3.16
N LEU A 34 8.93 11.71 1.97
CA LEU A 34 10.01 12.60 1.52
C LEU A 34 9.54 14.06 1.47
N ALA A 35 8.36 14.31 0.90
CA ALA A 35 7.76 15.63 0.85
C ALA A 35 7.45 16.17 2.26
N LEU A 36 7.01 15.31 3.19
CA LEU A 36 6.67 15.70 4.55
C LEU A 36 7.92 16.11 5.34
N VAL A 37 9.01 15.36 5.20
CA VAL A 37 10.32 15.70 5.77
C VAL A 37 10.78 17.07 5.26
N LEU A 38 10.72 17.30 3.94
CA LEU A 38 11.06 18.61 3.36
C LEU A 38 10.14 19.73 3.86
N GLY A 39 8.84 19.47 3.97
CA GLY A 39 7.87 20.43 4.53
C GLY A 39 8.14 20.77 6.00
N ILE A 40 8.61 19.80 6.78
CA ILE A 40 9.04 20.01 8.18
C ILE A 40 10.30 20.88 8.23
N ILE A 41 11.34 20.52 7.47
CA ILE A 41 12.62 21.25 7.43
C ILE A 41 12.43 22.71 6.99
N THR A 42 11.67 22.92 5.92
CA THR A 42 11.36 24.26 5.37
C THR A 42 10.33 25.02 6.20
N ARG A 43 9.71 24.37 7.20
CA ARG A 43 8.61 24.90 8.00
C ARG A 43 7.39 25.37 7.18
N SER A 44 7.24 24.89 5.94
CA SER A 44 6.18 25.30 5.03
C SER A 44 4.87 24.54 5.30
N VAL A 45 3.83 25.25 5.76
CA VAL A 45 2.48 24.67 5.96
C VAL A 45 1.88 24.16 4.65
N PRO A 46 1.97 24.88 3.50
CA PRO A 46 1.54 24.33 2.22
C PRO A 46 2.27 23.04 1.83
N ALA A 47 3.60 22.97 2.01
CA ALA A 47 4.37 21.78 1.67
C ALA A 47 3.97 20.57 2.54
N LYS A 48 3.79 20.78 3.86
CA LYS A 48 3.26 19.73 4.76
C LYS A 48 1.87 19.27 4.33
N THR A 49 0.99 20.20 3.95
CA THR A 49 -0.37 19.88 3.50
C THR A 49 -0.35 19.00 2.26
N VAL A 50 0.44 19.36 1.23
CA VAL A 50 0.58 18.56 0.01
C VAL A 50 1.14 17.18 0.33
N ALA A 51 2.17 17.10 1.19
CA ALA A 51 2.76 15.83 1.60
C ALA A 51 1.76 14.93 2.34
N LEU A 52 0.95 15.48 3.25
CA LEU A 52 -0.10 14.76 3.95
C LEU A 52 -1.19 14.24 3.00
N VAL A 53 -1.54 15.00 1.97
CA VAL A 53 -2.46 14.54 0.90
C VAL A 53 -1.88 13.36 0.14
N ILE A 54 -0.60 13.40 -0.21
CA ILE A 54 0.06 12.28 -0.91
C ILE A 54 0.08 11.02 -0.03
N ILE A 55 0.41 11.15 1.26
CA ILE A 55 0.35 10.04 2.23
C ILE A 55 -1.07 9.50 2.35
N LEU A 56 -2.07 10.39 2.44
CA LEU A 56 -3.48 10.01 2.52
C LEU A 56 -3.90 9.18 1.30
N VAL A 57 -3.56 9.64 0.08
CA VAL A 57 -3.86 8.92 -1.16
C VAL A 57 -3.17 7.56 -1.17
N GLY A 58 -1.89 7.49 -0.81
CA GLY A 58 -1.15 6.23 -0.70
C GLY A 58 -1.82 5.26 0.29
N CYS A 59 -2.16 5.72 1.48
CA CYS A 59 -2.77 4.88 2.51
C CYS A 59 -4.22 4.46 2.19
N VAL A 60 -5.02 5.32 1.56
CA VAL A 60 -6.39 4.96 1.14
C VAL A 60 -6.37 3.97 -0.02
N SER A 61 -5.34 4.01 -0.88
CA SER A 61 -5.23 3.12 -2.04
C SER A 61 -5.13 1.63 -1.69
N VAL A 62 -4.84 1.27 -0.44
CA VAL A 62 -4.81 -0.14 0.01
C VAL A 62 -6.18 -0.78 -0.14
N TRP A 63 -7.27 -0.02 -0.01
CA TRP A 63 -8.62 -0.54 -0.21
C TRP A 63 -8.86 -1.05 -1.64
N PRO A 64 -8.76 -0.21 -2.70
CA PRO A 64 -8.93 -0.72 -4.06
C PRO A 64 -7.87 -1.75 -4.44
N VAL A 65 -6.62 -1.61 -3.98
CA VAL A 65 -5.58 -2.62 -4.25
C VAL A 65 -5.97 -3.98 -3.67
N GLY A 66 -6.43 -4.02 -2.42
CA GLY A 66 -6.89 -5.25 -1.76
C GLY A 66 -8.09 -5.88 -2.48
N GLU A 67 -9.12 -5.08 -2.77
CA GLU A 67 -10.33 -5.53 -3.46
C GLU A 67 -10.04 -6.18 -4.82
N TYR A 68 -9.21 -5.54 -5.66
CA TYR A 68 -8.83 -6.12 -6.94
C TYR A 68 -7.91 -7.34 -6.76
N GLY A 69 -7.11 -7.39 -5.69
CA GLY A 69 -6.28 -8.54 -5.34
C GLY A 69 -7.11 -9.77 -4.98
N GLU A 70 -8.15 -9.60 -4.16
CA GLU A 70 -9.09 -10.67 -3.82
C GLU A 70 -9.82 -11.21 -5.06
N ARG A 71 -10.36 -10.31 -5.90
CA ARG A 71 -11.04 -10.70 -7.16
C ARG A 71 -10.11 -11.42 -8.13
N ALA A 72 -8.80 -11.13 -8.09
CA ALA A 72 -7.79 -11.77 -8.92
C ALA A 72 -7.30 -13.12 -8.34
N ALA A 73 -7.54 -13.39 -7.06
CA ALA A 73 -6.86 -14.44 -6.31
C ALA A 73 -7.04 -15.83 -6.93
N ASP A 74 -8.28 -16.23 -7.24
CA ASP A 74 -8.58 -17.55 -7.81
C ASP A 74 -7.87 -17.79 -9.14
N ARG A 75 -7.88 -16.77 -10.01
CA ARG A 75 -7.20 -16.83 -11.31
C ARG A 75 -5.70 -16.93 -11.13
N VAL A 76 -5.10 -16.06 -10.30
CA VAL A 76 -3.66 -16.10 -10.01
C VAL A 76 -3.28 -17.44 -9.39
N GLN A 77 -4.10 -17.98 -8.49
CA GLN A 77 -3.91 -19.28 -7.83
C GLN A 77 -3.91 -20.43 -8.83
N SER A 78 -4.87 -20.47 -9.77
CA SER A 78 -5.02 -21.55 -10.75
C SER A 78 -3.82 -21.72 -11.68
N MET A 79 -3.09 -20.63 -11.99
CA MET A 79 -1.91 -20.70 -12.86
C MET A 79 -0.60 -20.76 -12.07
N SER A 80 -0.62 -20.78 -10.73
CA SER A 80 0.57 -20.78 -9.87
C SER A 80 1.00 -22.19 -9.49
N ASP A 81 2.31 -22.39 -9.31
CA ASP A 81 2.87 -23.60 -8.73
C ASP A 81 2.54 -23.73 -7.22
N ALA A 82 2.87 -24.86 -6.60
CA ALA A 82 2.53 -25.12 -5.20
C ALA A 82 3.08 -24.04 -4.25
N ASP A 83 4.34 -23.64 -4.44
CA ASP A 83 4.98 -22.59 -3.66
C ASP A 83 4.37 -21.22 -3.94
N GLY A 84 4.07 -20.88 -5.20
CA GLY A 84 3.42 -19.64 -5.59
C GLY A 84 2.03 -19.48 -4.95
N ARG A 85 1.26 -20.57 -4.83
CA ARG A 85 -0.02 -20.58 -4.09
C ARG A 85 0.19 -20.31 -2.60
N ALA A 86 1.24 -20.86 -1.99
CA ALA A 86 1.56 -20.59 -0.59
C ALA A 86 2.02 -19.14 -0.36
N TRP A 87 2.84 -18.60 -1.27
CA TRP A 87 3.23 -17.19 -1.27
C TRP A 87 2.05 -16.24 -1.49
N LEU A 88 1.09 -16.60 -2.35
CA LEU A 88 -0.15 -15.84 -2.54
C LEU A 88 -0.95 -15.77 -1.23
N ARG A 89 -1.18 -16.92 -0.56
CA ARG A 89 -1.84 -16.94 0.76
C ARG A 89 -1.10 -16.10 1.79
N ALA A 90 0.23 -16.18 1.82
CA ALA A 90 1.04 -15.37 2.72
C ALA A 90 0.93 -13.86 2.42
N HIS A 91 0.91 -13.47 1.13
CA HIS A 91 0.72 -12.08 0.73
C HIS A 91 -0.65 -11.56 1.16
N SER A 92 -1.73 -12.29 0.87
CA SER A 92 -3.10 -11.93 1.29
C SER A 92 -3.22 -11.82 2.81
N ALA A 93 -2.73 -12.81 3.57
CA ALA A 93 -2.79 -12.77 5.03
C ALA A 93 -2.01 -11.57 5.62
N ARG A 94 -0.88 -11.20 5.01
CA ARG A 94 -0.12 -10.00 5.41
C ARG A 94 -0.85 -8.71 5.05
N ALA A 95 -1.50 -8.67 3.89
CA ALA A 95 -2.31 -7.53 3.47
C ALA A 95 -3.48 -7.30 4.45
N ASP A 96 -4.19 -8.37 4.82
CA ASP A 96 -5.30 -8.32 5.77
C ASP A 96 -4.86 -7.85 7.15
N ALA A 97 -3.71 -8.34 7.64
CA ALA A 97 -3.16 -7.93 8.92
C ALA A 97 -2.62 -6.48 8.88
N GLY A 98 -2.04 -6.07 7.75
CA GLY A 98 -1.34 -4.79 7.60
C GLY A 98 -2.23 -3.61 7.24
N GLN A 99 -3.37 -3.82 6.57
CA GLN A 99 -4.22 -2.73 6.06
C GLN A 99 -4.70 -1.76 7.15
N LEU A 100 -4.89 -2.23 8.39
CA LEU A 100 -5.31 -1.37 9.50
C LEU A 100 -4.29 -0.27 9.79
N VAL A 101 -2.99 -0.56 9.63
CA VAL A 101 -1.91 0.43 9.83
C VAL A 101 -2.03 1.57 8.81
N PHE A 102 -2.39 1.24 7.58
CA PHE A 102 -2.62 2.24 6.53
C PHE A 102 -3.87 3.06 6.79
N TYR A 103 -5.00 2.43 7.17
CA TYR A 103 -6.22 3.18 7.51
C TYR A 103 -6.02 4.11 8.71
N ALA A 104 -5.33 3.66 9.76
CA ALA A 104 -4.98 4.50 10.89
C ALA A 104 -4.11 5.70 10.47
N THR A 105 -3.12 5.46 9.59
CA THR A 105 -2.26 6.51 9.05
C THR A 105 -3.01 7.50 8.16
N ALA A 106 -4.00 7.03 7.38
CA ALA A 106 -4.89 7.87 6.59
C ALA A 106 -5.71 8.81 7.49
N VAL A 107 -6.29 8.29 8.58
CA VAL A 107 -7.02 9.10 9.56
C VAL A 107 -6.10 10.13 10.22
N LEU A 108 -4.88 9.74 10.61
CA LEU A 108 -3.88 10.64 11.16
C LEU A 108 -3.48 11.74 10.17
N ALA A 109 -3.30 11.41 8.90
CA ALA A 109 -2.98 12.39 7.86
C ALA A 109 -4.10 13.41 7.67
N ALA A 110 -5.36 12.97 7.60
CA ALA A 110 -6.52 13.84 7.51
C ALA A 110 -6.66 14.73 8.77
N ALA A 111 -6.48 14.16 9.97
CA ALA A 111 -6.50 14.90 11.22
C ALA A 111 -5.38 15.96 11.30
N ALA A 112 -4.16 15.60 10.88
CA ALA A 112 -3.03 16.52 10.82
C ALA A 112 -3.30 17.70 9.88
N MET A 113 -3.88 17.44 8.70
CA MET A 113 -4.26 18.51 7.75
C MET A 113 -5.24 19.50 8.37
N VAL A 114 -6.33 19.01 9.00
CA VAL A 114 -7.32 19.88 9.66
C VAL A 114 -6.71 20.65 10.83
N ALA A 115 -5.87 19.98 11.63
CA ALA A 115 -5.24 20.57 12.80
C ALA A 115 -4.18 21.62 12.46
N LEU A 116 -3.46 21.49 11.34
CA LEU A 116 -2.49 22.51 10.90
C LEU A 116 -3.14 23.89 10.70
N TRP A 117 -4.43 23.94 10.35
CA TRP A 117 -5.15 25.19 10.12
C TRP A 117 -5.85 25.72 11.37
N LYS A 118 -6.45 24.82 12.18
CA LYS A 118 -7.27 25.22 13.35
C LYS A 118 -6.50 25.23 14.67
N PHE A 119 -5.50 24.37 14.83
CA PHE A 119 -4.81 24.12 16.10
C PHE A 119 -3.30 23.92 15.90
N PRO A 120 -2.50 24.98 15.62
CA PRO A 120 -1.13 24.84 15.11
C PRO A 120 -0.18 23.98 15.97
N LYS A 121 -0.32 24.04 17.30
CA LYS A 121 0.45 23.18 18.23
C LYS A 121 0.09 21.70 18.05
N ALA A 122 -1.20 21.37 18.06
CA ALA A 122 -1.68 20.00 17.84
C ALA A 122 -1.36 19.52 16.41
N GLY A 123 -1.50 20.40 15.41
CA GLY A 123 -1.15 20.10 14.01
C GLY A 123 0.32 19.71 13.83
N THR A 124 1.24 20.35 14.57
CA THR A 124 2.66 19.97 14.54
C THR A 124 2.88 18.56 15.08
N TRP A 125 2.30 18.24 16.25
CA TRP A 125 2.43 16.90 16.84
C TRP A 125 1.78 15.82 15.98
N LEU A 126 0.58 16.08 15.45
CA LEU A 126 -0.09 15.16 14.52
C LEU A 126 0.71 14.96 13.24
N THR A 127 1.35 16.01 12.71
CA THR A 127 2.23 15.88 11.54
C THR A 127 3.41 14.95 11.81
N LEU A 128 4.06 15.09 12.97
CA LEU A 128 5.16 14.22 13.37
C LEU A 128 4.71 12.78 13.61
N LEU A 129 3.54 12.60 14.23
CA LEU A 129 2.94 11.28 14.43
C LEU A 129 2.61 10.60 13.10
N THR A 130 2.01 11.34 12.15
CA THR A 130 1.75 10.83 10.80
C THR A 130 3.04 10.45 10.08
N LEU A 131 4.13 11.22 10.25
CA LEU A 131 5.43 10.87 9.65
C LEU A 131 5.92 9.50 10.18
N VAL A 132 5.88 9.28 11.50
CA VAL A 132 6.28 8.00 12.09
C VAL A 132 5.37 6.87 11.62
N ALA A 133 4.05 7.08 11.62
CA ALA A 133 3.09 6.09 11.16
C ALA A 133 3.29 5.73 9.68
N ALA A 134 3.56 6.72 8.82
CA ALA A 134 3.85 6.51 7.41
C ALA A 134 5.15 5.72 7.19
N LEU A 135 6.19 5.93 7.99
CA LEU A 135 7.39 5.10 7.96
C LEU A 135 7.08 3.65 8.35
N VAL A 136 6.20 3.43 9.34
CA VAL A 136 5.71 2.08 9.68
C VAL A 136 4.93 1.47 8.51
N CYS A 137 4.07 2.24 7.81
CA CYS A 137 3.42 1.79 6.59
C CYS A 137 4.41 1.32 5.52
N LEU A 138 5.56 1.99 5.36
CA LEU A 138 6.59 1.55 4.41
C LEU A 138 7.21 0.21 4.80
N LEU A 139 7.46 -0.02 6.10
CA LEU A 139 7.98 -1.30 6.59
C LEU A 139 6.94 -2.43 6.41
N VAL A 140 5.69 -2.17 6.76
CA VAL A 140 4.58 -3.13 6.58
C VAL A 140 4.34 -3.40 5.10
N GLY A 141 4.34 -2.37 4.26
CA GLY A 141 4.23 -2.47 2.81
C GLY A 141 5.36 -3.31 2.22
N ALA A 142 6.61 -3.07 2.62
CA ALA A 142 7.74 -3.89 2.19
C ALA A 142 7.59 -5.36 2.60
N TRP A 143 7.10 -5.64 3.81
CA TRP A 143 6.83 -7.00 4.28
C TRP A 143 5.71 -7.71 3.51
N ILE A 144 4.66 -6.98 3.12
CA ILE A 144 3.58 -7.48 2.25
C ILE A 144 4.11 -7.74 0.83
N SER A 145 4.81 -6.77 0.24
CA SER A 145 5.38 -6.85 -1.11
C SER A 145 6.45 -7.93 -1.24
N HIS A 146 7.20 -8.21 -0.18
CA HIS A 146 8.17 -9.32 -0.17
C HIS A 146 7.49 -10.68 -0.44
N ALA A 147 6.32 -10.96 0.15
CA ALA A 147 5.56 -12.16 -0.20
C ALA A 147 4.97 -12.05 -1.63
N GLY A 148 4.47 -10.87 -2.00
CA GLY A 148 3.87 -10.64 -3.32
C GLY A 148 4.84 -10.92 -4.49
N GLY A 149 6.10 -10.50 -4.36
CA GLY A 149 7.13 -10.78 -5.36
C GLY A 149 7.34 -12.28 -5.59
N GLN A 150 7.27 -13.09 -4.54
CA GLN A 150 7.57 -14.53 -4.60
C GLN A 150 6.45 -15.37 -5.24
N ILE A 151 5.28 -14.78 -5.50
CA ILE A 151 4.15 -15.47 -6.16
C ILE A 151 4.56 -15.93 -7.57
N ARG A 152 5.14 -15.02 -8.36
CA ARG A 152 5.51 -15.26 -9.78
C ARG A 152 6.99 -15.10 -10.11
N HIS A 153 7.79 -14.52 -9.21
CA HIS A 153 9.24 -14.42 -9.39
C HIS A 153 9.93 -15.54 -8.62
N THR A 154 10.19 -16.66 -9.29
CA THR A 154 10.89 -17.80 -8.69
C THR A 154 12.33 -17.42 -8.31
N GLU A 155 12.91 -16.45 -8.99
CA GLU A 155 14.22 -15.85 -8.69
C GLU A 155 14.28 -15.15 -7.32
N PHE A 156 13.13 -14.80 -6.71
CA PHE A 156 13.09 -14.18 -5.38
C PHE A 156 12.95 -15.19 -4.23
N ARG A 157 12.77 -16.48 -4.54
CA ARG A 157 12.54 -17.52 -3.53
C ARG A 157 13.88 -18.03 -2.99
N ALA A 158 14.37 -17.42 -1.91
CA ALA A 158 15.58 -17.87 -1.20
C ALA A 158 15.34 -19.02 -0.21
N GLY A 159 14.07 -19.41 0.01
CA GLY A 159 13.67 -20.45 0.95
C GLY A 159 12.20 -20.83 0.79
N PRO A 160 11.72 -21.82 1.57
CA PRO A 160 10.34 -22.28 1.49
C PRO A 160 9.34 -21.19 1.90
N PRO A 161 8.11 -21.23 1.38
CA PRO A 161 7.06 -20.30 1.79
C PRO A 161 6.78 -20.40 3.30
N PRO A 162 6.28 -19.32 3.93
CA PRO A 162 5.92 -19.35 5.35
C PRO A 162 4.86 -20.42 5.56
N ALA A 163 4.96 -21.18 6.64
CA ALA A 163 3.90 -22.08 7.05
C ALA A 163 2.62 -21.25 7.23
N SER A 164 1.62 -21.47 6.37
CA SER A 164 0.36 -20.77 6.47
C SER A 164 -0.31 -21.17 7.78
N ALA A 165 -0.55 -20.21 8.67
CA ALA A 165 -1.56 -20.39 9.72
C ALA A 165 -2.90 -20.53 8.98
N GLY A 166 -3.39 -21.76 8.85
CA GLY A 166 -4.53 -22.09 8.03
C GLY A 166 -5.75 -21.23 8.38
N ARG A 167 -6.44 -20.79 7.35
CA ARG A 167 -7.89 -20.56 7.36
C ARG A 167 -8.39 -20.73 5.93
N HIS A 168 -9.53 -21.42 5.81
CA HIS A 168 -10.23 -21.86 4.60
C HIS A 168 -9.82 -23.23 4.05
N GLU A 169 -10.10 -24.27 4.85
CA GLU A 169 -10.99 -25.35 4.40
C GLU A 169 -12.45 -24.89 4.60
#